data_AF-A0A923B6D7-F1
#
_entry.id   AF-A0A923B6D7-F1
#
_cell.length_a   1.000
_cell.length_b   1.000
_cell.length_c   1.000
_cell.angle_alpha   90.00
_cell.angle_beta   90.00
_cell.angle_gamma   90.00
#
_symmetry.space_group_name_H-M   'P 1'
#
loop_
_entity.id
_entity.type
_entity.pdbx_description
1 polymer ?
#
loop_
_entity_poly.entity_id
_entity_poly.type
_entity_poly.pdbx_seq_one_letter_code
_entity_poly.pdbx_strand_id
1 'polypeptide(L)' 'MRRALSLSDGDTVLLEVVDGEIHVRPYRDAVTRVRAKLRKYVEPGRSLSDELIADRRAAAENE' A
#
# COMPACT_ATOMS: atom_id res chain seq x y z
N MET A 1 10.94 -19.91 -5.27
CA MET A 1 10.41 -18.53 -5.30
C MET A 1 9.32 -18.28 -4.26
N ARG A 2 8.18 -19.01 -4.27
CA ARG A 2 7.04 -18.75 -3.34
C ARG A 2 7.41 -18.65 -1.85
N ARG A 3 8.18 -19.60 -1.29
CA ARG A 3 8.64 -19.52 0.12
C ARG A 3 9.59 -18.35 0.40
N ALA A 4 10.45 -17.98 -0.54
CA ALA A 4 11.39 -16.86 -0.38
C ALA A 4 10.66 -15.50 -0.36
N LEU A 5 9.49 -15.42 -1.01
CA LEU A 5 8.60 -14.26 -1.00
C LEU A 5 7.47 -14.38 0.04
N SER A 6 7.51 -15.42 0.89
CA SER A 6 6.45 -15.76 1.86
C SER A 6 5.05 -15.77 1.26
N LEU A 7 4.88 -16.16 0.00
CA LEU A 7 3.60 -16.12 -0.70
C LEU A 7 2.78 -17.39 -0.43
N SER A 8 1.46 -17.24 -0.28
CA SER A 8 0.47 -18.32 -0.23
C SER A 8 -0.32 -18.42 -1.54
N ASP A 9 -1.03 -19.53 -1.75
CA ASP A 9 -1.90 -19.66 -2.92
C ASP A 9 -3.05 -18.67 -2.77
N GLY A 10 -3.33 -17.94 -3.85
CA GLY A 10 -4.30 -16.84 -3.85
C GLY A 10 -3.74 -15.50 -3.37
N ASP A 11 -2.48 -15.42 -2.91
CA ASP A 11 -1.88 -14.13 -2.56
C ASP A 11 -1.74 -13.24 -3.80
N THR A 12 -2.11 -11.97 -3.66
CA THR A 12 -1.93 -10.96 -4.70
C THR A 12 -0.47 -10.53 -4.80
N VAL A 13 0.07 -10.57 -6.01
CA VAL A 13 1.42 -10.09 -6.34
C VAL A 13 1.37 -8.90 -7.28
N LEU A 14 2.34 -8.01 -7.13
CA LEU A 14 2.60 -6.94 -8.09
C LEU A 14 3.77 -7.37 -8.97
N LEU A 15 3.59 -7.26 -10.29
CA LEU A 15 4.64 -7.47 -11.28
C LEU A 15 4.95 -6.13 -11.93
N GLU A 16 6.24 -5.81 -12.00
CA GLU A 16 6.73 -4.64 -12.74
C GLU A 16 7.98 -5.02 -13.54
N VAL A 17 8.20 -4.34 -14.66
CA VAL A 17 9.44 -4.44 -15.42
C VAL A 17 10.29 -3.21 -15.10
N VAL A 18 11.49 -3.42 -14.59
CA VAL A 18 12.45 -2.36 -14.25
C VAL A 18 13.79 -2.75 -14.83
N ASP A 19 14.39 -1.87 -15.63
CA ASP A 19 15.71 -2.07 -16.26
C ASP A 19 15.83 -3.38 -17.06
N GLY A 20 14.71 -3.84 -17.64
CA GLY A 20 14.64 -5.08 -18.41
C GLY A 20 14.44 -6.35 -17.56
N GLU A 21 14.35 -6.22 -16.23
CA GLU A 21 14.10 -7.33 -15.31
C GLU A 21 12.66 -7.35 -14.81
N ILE A 22 12.12 -8.54 -14.57
CA ILE A 22 10.79 -8.72 -13.95
C ILE A 22 10.96 -8.75 -12.43
N HIS A 23 10.42 -7.73 -11.77
CA HIS A 23 10.32 -7.71 -10.32
C HIS A 23 8.95 -8.21 -9.88
N VAL A 24 8.95 -9.25 -9.05
CA VAL A 24 7.74 -9.81 -8.43
C VAL A 24 7.79 -9.54 -6.93
N ARG A 25 6.72 -8.95 -6.39
CA ARG A 25 6.61 -8.70 -4.94
C ARG A 25 5.22 -9.03 -4.41
N PRO A 26 5.08 -9.49 -3.16
CA PRO A 26 3.80 -9.54 -2.49
C PRO A 26 3.19 -8.14 -2.37
N TYR A 27 1.88 -8.01 -2.58
CA TYR A 27 1.18 -6.72 -2.46
C TYR A 27 1.36 -6.08 -1.06
N ARG A 28 1.28 -6.90 0.00
CA ARG A 28 1.50 -6.46 1.39
C ARG A 28 2.83 -5.76 1.61
N ASP A 29 3.89 -6.24 0.96
CA ASP A 29 5.24 -5.72 1.12
C ASP A 29 5.36 -4.38 0.38
N ALA A 30 4.73 -4.28 -0.80
CA ALA A 30 4.66 -3.03 -1.55
C ALA A 30 3.98 -1.92 -0.72
N VAL A 31 2.82 -2.23 -0.13
CA VAL A 31 2.08 -1.27 0.73
C VAL A 31 2.90 -0.89 1.95
N THR A 32 3.52 -1.86 2.63
CA THR A 32 4.36 -1.61 3.81
C THR A 32 5.53 -0.69 3.49
N ARG A 33 6.20 -0.92 2.35
CA ARG A 33 7.31 -0.08 1.89
C ARG A 33 6.88 1.35 1.60
N VAL A 34 5.72 1.53 0.95
CA VAL A 34 5.18 2.87 0.68
C VAL A 34 4.81 3.58 1.99
N ARG A 35 4.15 2.89 2.91
CA ARG A 35 3.82 3.43 4.24
C ARG A 35 5.07 3.84 5.02
N ALA A 36 6.13 3.04 4.99
CA ALA A 36 7.40 3.39 5.63
C ALA A 36 8.02 4.66 5.03
N LYS A 37 7.96 4.83 3.71
CA LYS A 37 8.41 6.06 3.04
C LYS A 37 7.53 7.27 3.34
N LEU A 38 6.24 7.08 3.56
CA LEU A 38 5.30 8.16 3.88
C LEU A 38 5.40 8.62 5.34
N ARG A 39 5.76 7.74 6.28
CA ARG A 39 5.88 8.06 7.72
C ARG A 39 6.78 9.26 8.03
N LYS A 40 7.76 9.59 7.18
CA LYS A 40 8.60 10.79 7.36
C LYS A 40 7.85 12.12 7.13
N TYR A 41 6.66 12.07 6.56
CA TYR A 41 5.83 13.23 6.24
C TYR A 41 4.53 13.29 7.07
N VAL A 42 4.27 12.27 7.89
CA VAL A 42 3.03 12.13 8.65
C VAL A 42 3.38 12.16 10.13
N GLU A 43 2.68 13.02 10.88
CA GLU A 43 2.86 13.11 12.32
C GLU A 43 2.54 11.77 13.01
N PRO A 44 3.29 11.38 14.06
CA PRO A 44 3.01 10.16 14.80
C PRO A 44 1.57 10.17 15.35
N GLY A 45 0.87 9.05 15.21
CA GLY A 45 -0.51 8.91 15.68
C GLY A 45 -1.58 9.46 14.74
N ARG A 46 -1.20 10.15 13.65
CA ARG A 46 -2.14 10.67 12.65
C ARG A 46 -2.53 9.59 11.63
N SER A 47 -3.83 9.48 11.35
CA SER A 47 -4.39 8.51 10.39
C SER A 47 -4.96 9.22 9.17
N LEU A 48 -4.14 9.32 8.11
CA LEU A 48 -4.55 9.94 6.84
C LEU A 48 -5.78 9.27 6.21
N SER A 49 -5.94 7.96 6.42
CA SER A 49 -7.09 7.22 5.89
C SER A 49 -8.37 7.61 6.58
N ASP A 50 -8.36 7.79 7.91
CA ASP A 50 -9.55 8.17 8.66
C ASP A 50 -9.96 9.62 8.32
N GLU A 51 -8.98 10.52 8.19
CA GLU A 51 -9.22 11.89 7.73
C GLU A 51 -9.87 11.93 6.34
N LEU A 52 -9.32 11.17 5.39
CA LEU A 52 -9.87 11.13 4.03
C LEU A 52 -11.28 10.53 3.99
N ILE A 53 -11.55 9.49 4.80
CA ILE A 53 -12.88 8.88 4.89
C ILE A 53 -13.88 9.87 5.49
N ALA A 54 -13.48 10.60 6.54
CA ALA A 54 -14.33 11.61 7.17
C ALA A 54 -14.66 12.74 6.18
N ASP A 55 -13.66 13.25 5.46
CA ASP A 55 -13.84 14.28 4.44
C ASP A 55 -14.78 13.81 3.31
N ARG A 56 -14.61 12.57 2.83
CA ARG A 56 -15.49 11.98 1.81
C ARG A 56 -16.94 11.82 2.27
N ARG A 57 -17.15 11.48 3.54
CA ARG A 57 -18.50 11.39 4.11
C ARG A 57 -19.15 12.77 4.21
N ALA A 58 -18.41 13.76 4.72
CA ALA A 58 -18.90 15.13 4.79
C ALA A 58 -19.24 15.72 3.41
N ALA A 59 -18.41 15.43 2.39
CA ALA A 59 -18.69 15.84 1.02
C ALA A 59 -19.99 15.21 0.48
N ALA A 60 -20.21 13.91 0.73
CA ALA A 60 -21.40 13.20 0.28
C ALA A 60 -22.69 13.63 1.01
N GLU A 61 -22.59 14.19 2.21
CA GLU A 61 -23.74 14.76 2.93
C GLU A 61 -24.18 16.13 2.36
N ASN A 62 -23.34 16.77 1.55
CA ASN A 62 -23.59 18.08 0.94
C ASN A 62 -23.92 18.01 -0.57
N GLU A 63 -24.18 16.81 -1.11
CA GLU A 63 -24.56 16.53 -2.50
C GLU A 63 -25.98 15.94 -2.57
#